data_AF-A0AAN8G0T9-F1
#
_entry.id   AF-A0AAN8G0T9-F1
#
_cell.length_a   1.000
_cell.length_b   1.000
_cell.length_c   1.000
_cell.angle_alpha   90.00
_cell.angle_beta   90.00
_cell.angle_gamma   90.00
#
_symmetry.space_group_name_H-M   'P 1'
#
loop_
_entity.id
_entity.type
_entity.pdbx_description
1 polymer ?
#
loop_
_entity_poly.entity_id
_entity_poly.type
_entity_poly.pdbx_seq_one_letter_code
_entity_poly.pdbx_strand_id
1 'polypeptide(L)'
;VWYQKFEYAIGHWLQKATEHMIGCVMCSPGCFSLFRSYALMDDNVTRKYASKSEQPLDYIQYDQGEDRWLCTLLLQRGYRVEYCAASDALTFAPEGFNEFFNQRRRWIPSTIANIIDLLKDYKNVIRVNESISIWYIIYQIVMLVSSILGPGTIFLMVVGAISISFNIDTMWSLLIVSVPVVIFCIVCLVAKPEKQLLFAQIVGALFAMLMTAVFVGTSLQIQKDGILSPHSLFLFSVIASFLTAAILHPLEFTCIIPGILYFLAIPCMYMLLPIYSICNLNTVSWGTREDPRPQEKNDLAKPHHKGHHVDLMNDDADAAVDGDWSIGCGSACRLLCCLKPDQLESSPQIWRINEKLNEINKKLERIERKQPPGLARRASIISAGGLVMENAVEIETEDQGEDDPELQLPKRSGIKLVRHRSWLHDKALRRAEQEVIDSEEEHFWMDVIEKYLSPITVDPKEQERVRAALFELRNKVVSSFFMVNIVFIIVILVLQLQKDCLHIEWPIGPKYNHTVRPCHGDTKEVVGKAVVREKGIVLIL
;
A
#
# COMPACT_ATOMS: atom_id res chain seq x y z
N VAL A 1 -7.35 6.06 3.65
CA VAL A 1 -6.70 7.25 4.27
C VAL A 1 -6.56 7.20 5.80
N TRP A 2 -7.63 7.18 6.61
CA TRP A 2 -7.50 7.31 8.09
C TRP A 2 -6.66 6.22 8.74
N TYR A 3 -6.86 4.96 8.33
CA TYR A 3 -6.00 3.83 8.74
C TYR A 3 -4.51 4.13 8.49
N GLN A 4 -4.19 4.62 7.30
CA GLN A 4 -2.81 4.91 6.89
C GLN A 4 -2.21 6.07 7.67
N LYS A 5 -3.00 7.09 8.05
CA LYS A 5 -2.50 8.17 8.91
C LYS A 5 -1.97 7.63 10.23
N PHE A 6 -2.75 6.75 10.89
CA PHE A 6 -2.30 6.11 12.14
C PHE A 6 -1.09 5.21 11.89
N GLU A 7 -1.16 4.33 10.89
CA GLU A 7 -0.12 3.36 10.55
C GLU A 7 1.23 4.03 10.24
N TYR A 8 1.21 5.10 9.43
CA TYR A 8 2.43 5.85 9.12
C TYR A 8 2.97 6.56 10.36
N ALA A 9 2.11 7.16 11.17
CA ALA A 9 2.54 7.81 12.41
C ALA A 9 3.26 6.82 13.34
N ILE A 10 2.64 5.68 13.68
CA ILE A 10 3.29 4.67 14.53
C ILE A 10 4.54 4.07 13.87
N GLY A 11 4.53 3.92 12.55
CA GLY A 11 5.68 3.40 11.79
C GLY A 11 6.88 4.33 11.90
N HIS A 12 6.67 5.64 11.86
CA HIS A 12 7.74 6.62 12.00
C HIS A 12 8.16 6.81 13.46
N TRP A 13 7.20 7.00 14.36
CA TRP A 13 7.45 7.25 15.79
C TRP A 13 8.16 6.09 16.48
N LEU A 14 7.83 4.84 16.11
CA LEU A 14 8.37 3.66 16.77
C LEU A 14 9.39 2.95 15.90
N GLN A 15 9.01 2.48 14.71
CA GLN A 15 9.87 1.61 13.91
C GLN A 15 11.04 2.37 13.29
N LYS A 16 10.79 3.47 12.56
CA LYS A 16 11.87 4.23 11.90
C LYS A 16 12.78 4.94 12.88
N ALA A 17 12.21 5.50 13.95
CA ALA A 17 12.99 6.01 15.06
C ALA A 17 13.90 4.93 15.67
N THR A 18 13.38 3.72 15.92
CA THR A 18 14.19 2.61 16.44
C THR A 18 15.29 2.23 15.44
N GLU A 19 14.95 1.94 14.19
CA GLU A 19 15.89 1.58 13.12
C GLU A 19 17.06 2.59 13.03
N HIS A 20 16.76 3.89 13.10
CA HIS A 20 17.76 4.96 13.09
C HIS A 20 18.66 4.97 14.34
N MET A 21 18.08 4.73 15.52
CA MET A 21 18.81 4.74 16.79
C MET A 21 19.74 3.53 16.97
N ILE A 22 19.31 2.34 16.55
CA ILE A 22 20.10 1.10 16.71
C ILE A 22 21.02 0.79 15.52
N GLY A 23 20.87 1.53 14.41
CA GLY A 23 21.78 1.43 13.28
C GLY A 23 21.33 2.29 12.10
N CYS A 24 20.66 1.66 11.14
CA CYS A 24 20.24 2.30 9.89
C CYS A 24 18.77 2.03 9.56
N VAL A 25 18.16 2.97 8.85
CA VAL A 25 16.84 2.79 8.24
C VAL A 25 16.94 1.87 7.03
N MET A 26 16.03 0.90 6.90
CA MET A 26 16.04 -0.11 5.83
C MET A 26 15.36 0.34 4.52
N CYS A 27 14.76 1.53 4.50
CA CYS A 27 14.00 2.03 3.37
C CYS A 27 13.88 3.54 3.43
N SER A 28 14.35 4.20 2.37
CA SER A 28 14.23 5.63 2.13
C SER A 28 13.17 5.83 1.04
N PRO A 29 11.94 6.24 1.40
CA PRO A 29 10.87 6.37 0.41
C PRO A 29 11.20 7.44 -0.63
N GLY A 30 10.97 7.15 -1.90
CA GLY A 30 11.50 7.97 -3.01
C GLY A 30 11.19 9.46 -2.92
N CYS A 31 9.96 9.87 -2.58
CA CYS A 31 9.60 11.29 -2.55
C CYS A 31 10.13 12.07 -1.33
N PHE A 32 10.72 11.40 -0.33
CA PHE A 32 11.08 12.00 0.97
C PHE A 32 12.53 11.69 1.39
N SER A 33 13.41 11.54 0.40
CA SER A 33 14.78 11.06 0.63
C SER A 33 15.80 11.95 -0.06
N LEU A 34 16.91 12.21 0.63
CA LEU A 34 18.07 12.92 0.09
C LEU A 34 19.29 12.00 0.12
N PHE A 35 19.92 11.81 -1.03
CA PHE A 35 21.12 10.99 -1.16
C PHE A 35 22.32 11.85 -1.55
N ARG A 36 23.48 11.57 -0.97
CA ARG A 36 24.73 12.19 -1.43
C ARG A 36 25.15 11.52 -2.73
N SER A 37 25.38 12.31 -3.79
CA SER A 37 25.80 11.78 -5.10
C SER A 37 27.05 10.92 -5.00
N TYR A 38 28.01 11.28 -4.15
CA TYR A 38 29.21 10.46 -3.89
C TYR A 38 28.87 9.03 -3.46
N ALA A 39 27.86 8.83 -2.61
CA ALA A 39 27.47 7.49 -2.15
C ALA A 39 26.74 6.70 -3.24
N LEU A 40 25.97 7.37 -4.10
CA LEU A 40 25.33 6.75 -5.26
C LEU A 40 26.37 6.34 -6.32
N MET A 41 27.40 7.14 -6.50
CA MET A 41 28.48 6.93 -7.46
C MET A 41 29.58 5.98 -6.95
N ASP A 42 29.45 5.48 -5.71
CA ASP A 42 30.35 4.47 -5.18
C ASP A 42 30.26 3.16 -5.98
N ASP A 43 31.33 2.38 -5.89
CA ASP A 43 31.52 1.18 -6.68
C ASP A 43 30.34 0.23 -6.54
N ASN A 44 29.75 -0.14 -7.68
CA ASN A 44 28.62 -1.08 -7.77
C ASN A 44 27.35 -0.67 -7.02
N VAL A 45 27.17 0.57 -6.57
CA VAL A 45 25.86 1.05 -6.09
C VAL A 45 24.96 1.31 -7.29
N THR A 46 25.17 2.40 -8.03
CA THR A 46 24.32 2.74 -9.18
C THR A 46 24.36 1.66 -10.27
N ARG A 47 25.53 1.05 -10.52
CA ARG A 47 25.65 -0.03 -11.52
C ARG A 47 24.76 -1.24 -11.20
N LYS A 48 24.66 -1.63 -9.93
CA LYS A 48 23.84 -2.77 -9.49
C LYS A 48 22.38 -2.37 -9.28
N TYR A 49 22.13 -1.11 -8.91
CA TYR A 49 20.77 -0.57 -8.87
C TYR A 49 20.15 -0.54 -10.28
N ALA A 50 20.92 -0.18 -11.30
CA ALA A 50 20.48 -0.14 -12.70
C ALA A 50 20.53 -1.49 -13.44
N SER A 51 20.88 -2.58 -12.75
CA SER A 51 20.91 -3.90 -13.40
C SER A 51 19.50 -4.38 -13.72
N LYS A 52 19.35 -5.05 -14.86
CA LYS A 52 18.07 -5.66 -15.24
C LYS A 52 17.78 -6.86 -14.34
N SER A 53 16.51 -7.04 -14.00
CA SER A 53 16.03 -8.24 -13.32
C SER A 53 16.11 -9.45 -14.26
N GLU A 54 16.87 -10.48 -13.90
CA GLU A 54 17.05 -11.71 -14.70
C GLU A 54 16.45 -12.94 -14.01
N GLN A 55 16.54 -12.98 -12.68
CA GLN A 55 16.00 -14.04 -11.85
C GLN A 55 14.66 -13.61 -11.22
N PRO A 56 13.76 -14.57 -10.91
CA PRO A 56 12.46 -14.26 -10.29
C PRO A 56 12.54 -13.45 -9.00
N LEU A 57 13.60 -13.64 -8.20
CA LEU A 57 13.81 -12.89 -6.97
C LEU A 57 14.17 -11.42 -7.24
N ASP A 58 14.91 -11.16 -8.33
CA ASP A 58 15.32 -9.81 -8.73
C ASP A 58 14.10 -8.95 -9.04
N TYR A 59 13.09 -9.49 -9.73
CA TYR A 59 11.83 -8.77 -9.96
C TYR A 59 11.15 -8.32 -8.66
N ILE A 60 11.24 -9.12 -7.60
CA ILE A 60 10.64 -8.79 -6.29
C ILE A 60 11.51 -7.80 -5.53
N GLN A 61 12.82 -7.95 -5.61
CA GLN A 61 13.77 -7.14 -4.85
C GLN A 61 14.00 -5.78 -5.51
N TYR A 62 14.29 -5.77 -6.81
CA TYR A 62 14.71 -4.61 -7.59
C TYR A 62 13.48 -3.86 -8.09
N ASP A 63 12.56 -4.53 -8.78
CA ASP A 63 11.47 -3.84 -9.49
C ASP A 63 10.28 -3.52 -8.56
N GLN A 64 9.95 -4.37 -7.58
CA GLN A 64 8.83 -4.09 -6.66
C GLN A 64 9.22 -3.22 -5.46
N GLY A 65 10.52 -3.04 -5.21
CA GLY A 65 11.05 -2.42 -3.99
C GLY A 65 12.32 -1.62 -4.22
N GLU A 66 12.40 -0.86 -5.32
CA GLU A 66 13.56 -0.07 -5.75
C GLU A 66 14.17 0.79 -4.62
N ASP A 67 13.34 1.49 -3.84
CA ASP A 67 13.74 2.29 -2.68
C ASP A 67 14.50 1.45 -1.63
N ARG A 68 13.98 0.26 -1.33
CA ARG A 68 14.59 -0.68 -0.35
C ARG A 68 15.84 -1.31 -0.91
N TRP A 69 15.84 -1.59 -2.21
CA TRP A 69 17.00 -2.16 -2.88
C TRP A 69 18.18 -1.19 -2.84
N LEU A 70 17.94 0.08 -3.19
CA LEU A 70 18.96 1.12 -3.11
C LEU A 70 19.50 1.27 -1.67
N CYS A 71 18.63 1.32 -0.67
CA CYS A 71 19.08 1.33 0.73
C CYS A 71 19.94 0.12 1.07
N THR A 72 19.52 -1.09 0.67
CA THR A 72 20.26 -2.33 0.94
C THR A 72 21.68 -2.27 0.35
N LEU A 73 21.82 -1.77 -0.88
CA LEU A 73 23.11 -1.57 -1.53
C LEU A 73 23.99 -0.56 -0.76
N LEU A 74 23.42 0.55 -0.32
CA LEU A 74 24.14 1.56 0.47
C LEU A 74 24.61 0.98 1.81
N LEU A 75 23.75 0.20 2.50
CA LEU A 75 24.10 -0.45 3.75
C LEU A 75 25.23 -1.47 3.57
N GLN A 76 25.17 -2.28 2.50
CA GLN A 76 26.23 -3.25 2.14
C GLN A 76 27.57 -2.57 1.79
N ARG A 77 27.55 -1.30 1.38
CA ARG A 77 28.72 -0.49 1.06
C ARG A 77 29.28 0.32 2.23
N GLY A 78 28.67 0.21 3.41
CA GLY A 78 29.15 0.91 4.61
C GLY A 78 28.51 2.28 4.85
N TYR A 79 27.55 2.69 4.02
CA TYR A 79 26.85 3.95 4.22
C TYR A 79 25.76 3.82 5.27
N ARG A 80 25.56 4.90 6.02
CA ARG A 80 24.47 5.04 6.98
C ARG A 80 23.27 5.71 6.32
N VAL A 81 22.08 5.14 6.53
CA VAL A 81 20.80 5.73 6.12
C VAL A 81 20.07 6.19 7.38
N GLU A 82 19.79 7.49 7.47
CA GLU A 82 19.27 8.14 8.67
C GLU A 82 17.82 8.60 8.51
N TYR A 83 17.06 8.55 9.60
CA TYR A 83 15.73 9.15 9.69
C TYR A 83 15.86 10.54 10.30
N CYS A 84 15.37 11.57 9.60
CA CYS A 84 15.32 12.94 10.12
C CYS A 84 13.88 13.27 10.54
N ALA A 85 13.64 13.38 11.85
CA ALA A 85 12.31 13.72 12.36
C ALA A 85 11.89 15.18 12.05
N ALA A 86 12.84 16.04 11.68
CA ALA A 86 12.58 17.45 11.35
C ALA A 86 12.28 17.68 9.85
N SER A 87 12.33 16.65 9.01
CA SER A 87 12.01 16.78 7.58
C SER A 87 10.53 16.52 7.33
N ASP A 88 9.85 17.51 6.74
CA ASP A 88 8.45 17.43 6.36
C ASP A 88 8.27 17.22 4.86
N ALA A 89 7.29 16.40 4.50
CA ALA A 89 6.89 16.27 3.11
C ALA A 89 5.46 15.71 2.97
N LEU A 90 4.82 16.03 1.84
CA LEU A 90 3.40 15.75 1.62
C LEU A 90 3.23 14.87 0.37
N THR A 91 2.40 13.83 0.49
CA THR A 91 2.07 12.93 -0.63
C THR A 91 0.62 12.46 -0.55
N PHE A 92 0.14 11.89 -1.66
CA PHE A 92 -1.19 11.32 -1.77
C PHE A 92 -1.17 9.87 -1.29
N ALA A 93 -2.04 9.54 -0.33
CA ALA A 93 -2.22 8.18 0.13
C ALA A 93 -3.32 7.48 -0.70
N PRO A 94 -3.23 6.16 -0.94
CA PRO A 94 -4.31 5.40 -1.53
C PRO A 94 -5.64 5.66 -0.85
N GLU A 95 -6.65 6.03 -1.65
CA GLU A 95 -7.98 6.34 -1.15
C GLU A 95 -8.86 5.09 -1.12
N GLY A 96 -8.70 4.21 -2.12
CA GLY A 96 -9.45 2.98 -2.27
C GLY A 96 -8.78 1.76 -1.64
N PHE A 97 -9.59 0.77 -1.24
CA PHE A 97 -9.11 -0.50 -0.70
C PHE A 97 -8.24 -1.28 -1.70
N ASN A 98 -8.67 -1.35 -2.97
CA ASN A 98 -7.97 -2.13 -4.00
C ASN A 98 -6.58 -1.56 -4.29
N GLU A 99 -6.49 -0.23 -4.43
CA GLU A 99 -5.22 0.47 -4.62
C GLU A 99 -4.28 0.23 -3.43
N PHE A 100 -4.80 0.34 -2.20
CA PHE A 100 -4.04 0.07 -0.99
C PHE A 100 -3.52 -1.38 -0.91
N PHE A 101 -4.37 -2.38 -1.17
CA PHE A 101 -3.97 -3.78 -1.18
C PHE A 101 -2.93 -4.07 -2.27
N ASN A 102 -3.10 -3.49 -3.46
CA ASN A 102 -2.15 -3.65 -4.56
C ASN A 102 -0.82 -2.95 -4.31
N GLN A 103 -0.79 -1.83 -3.59
CA GLN A 103 0.46 -1.24 -3.13
C GLN A 103 1.20 -2.19 -2.19
N ARG A 104 0.50 -2.72 -1.18
CA ARG A 104 1.10 -3.58 -0.15
C ARG A 104 1.48 -4.96 -0.64
N ARG A 105 0.81 -5.45 -1.68
CA ARG A 105 1.20 -6.63 -2.47
C ARG A 105 2.66 -6.57 -2.94
N ARG A 106 3.16 -5.36 -3.24
CA ARG A 106 4.54 -5.13 -3.71
C ARG A 106 5.51 -4.91 -2.55
N TRP A 107 5.07 -4.18 -1.53
CA TRP A 107 5.92 -3.76 -0.42
C TRP A 107 6.28 -4.88 0.55
N ILE A 108 5.34 -5.78 0.85
CA ILE A 108 5.58 -6.86 1.80
C ILE A 108 6.65 -7.84 1.28
N PRO A 109 6.58 -8.36 0.04
CA PRO A 109 7.55 -9.32 -0.45
C PRO A 109 8.92 -8.68 -0.66
N SER A 110 8.98 -7.43 -1.13
CA SER A 110 10.25 -6.71 -1.30
C SER A 110 10.92 -6.41 0.05
N THR A 111 10.14 -6.14 1.10
CA THR A 111 10.68 -6.01 2.48
C THR A 111 11.32 -7.31 2.93
N ILE A 112 10.62 -8.44 2.78
CA ILE A 112 11.13 -9.76 3.16
C ILE A 112 12.40 -10.11 2.36
N ALA A 113 12.38 -9.90 1.04
CA ALA A 113 13.51 -10.20 0.16
C ALA A 113 14.78 -9.41 0.55
N ASN A 114 14.65 -8.08 0.76
CA ASN A 114 15.78 -7.22 1.11
C ASN A 114 16.32 -7.51 2.52
N ILE A 115 15.46 -7.81 3.50
CA ILE A 115 15.92 -8.23 4.84
C ILE A 115 16.69 -9.56 4.74
N ILE A 116 16.19 -10.54 3.98
CA ILE A 116 16.89 -11.81 3.78
C ILE A 116 18.24 -11.60 3.10
N ASP A 117 18.33 -10.71 2.11
CA ASP A 117 19.60 -10.39 1.44
C ASP A 117 20.63 -9.78 2.40
N LEU A 118 20.21 -8.79 3.20
CA LEU A 118 21.05 -8.20 4.25
C LEU A 118 21.51 -9.25 5.27
N LEU A 119 20.59 -10.12 5.72
CA LEU A 119 20.88 -11.15 6.72
C LEU A 119 21.80 -12.26 6.18
N LYS A 120 21.77 -12.56 4.87
CA LYS A 120 22.70 -13.53 4.26
C LYS A 120 24.14 -13.03 4.30
N ASP A 121 24.35 -11.73 4.07
CA ASP A 121 25.68 -11.11 4.03
C ASP A 121 26.06 -10.38 5.35
N TYR A 122 25.35 -10.67 6.46
CA TYR A 122 25.45 -9.89 7.69
C TYR A 122 26.88 -9.76 8.24
N LYS A 123 27.73 -10.79 8.11
CA LYS A 123 29.13 -10.74 8.57
C LYS A 123 29.96 -9.71 7.81
N ASN A 124 29.70 -9.58 6.52
CA ASN A 124 30.36 -8.60 5.67
C ASN A 124 29.82 -7.21 5.94
N VAL A 125 28.50 -7.08 6.03
CA VAL A 125 27.84 -5.82 6.36
C VAL A 125 28.34 -5.25 7.69
N ILE A 126 28.41 -6.05 8.76
CA ILE A 126 28.95 -5.60 10.07
C ILE A 126 30.41 -5.15 9.94
N ARG A 127 31.21 -5.83 9.12
CA ARG A 127 32.63 -5.52 8.95
C ARG A 127 32.86 -4.22 8.17
N VAL A 128 32.00 -3.91 7.21
CA VAL A 128 32.13 -2.74 6.32
C VAL A 128 31.35 -1.53 6.85
N ASN A 129 30.22 -1.75 7.52
CA ASN A 129 29.32 -0.71 8.00
C ASN A 129 29.38 -0.58 9.53
N GLU A 130 30.09 0.43 10.03
CA GLU A 130 30.23 0.69 11.47
C GLU A 130 28.90 1.00 12.17
N SER A 131 27.87 1.42 11.42
CA SER A 131 26.54 1.69 11.97
C SER A 131 25.70 0.42 12.15
N ILE A 132 26.12 -0.72 11.60
CA ILE A 132 25.37 -1.98 11.70
C ILE A 132 26.07 -2.90 12.69
N SER A 133 25.45 -3.03 13.87
CA SER A 133 25.92 -3.92 14.94
C SER A 133 25.27 -5.31 14.87
N ILE A 134 25.80 -6.26 15.64
CA ILE A 134 25.15 -7.56 15.83
C ILE A 134 23.74 -7.44 16.43
N TRP A 135 23.51 -6.44 17.29
CA TRP A 135 22.18 -6.18 17.86
C TRP A 135 21.18 -5.68 16.82
N TYR A 136 21.66 -4.88 15.86
CA TYR A 136 20.86 -4.50 14.69
C TYR A 136 20.46 -5.73 13.86
N ILE A 137 21.40 -6.64 13.61
CA ILE A 137 21.11 -7.89 12.90
C ILE A 137 20.10 -8.75 13.66
N ILE A 138 20.22 -8.87 14.98
CA ILE A 138 19.24 -9.57 15.83
C ILE A 138 17.86 -8.91 15.70
N TYR A 139 17.79 -7.58 15.75
CA TYR A 139 16.54 -6.84 15.54
C TYR A 139 15.93 -7.16 14.16
N GLN A 140 16.71 -7.16 13.08
CA GLN A 140 16.21 -7.50 11.74
C GLN A 140 15.74 -8.96 11.64
N ILE A 141 16.39 -9.90 12.35
CA ILE A 141 15.92 -11.29 12.45
C ILE A 141 14.56 -11.34 13.15
N VAL A 142 14.40 -10.64 14.28
CA VAL A 142 13.13 -10.58 15.01
C VAL A 142 12.04 -9.99 14.10
N MET A 143 12.31 -8.87 13.42
CA MET A 143 11.35 -8.26 12.50
C MET A 143 10.96 -9.20 11.35
N LEU A 144 11.91 -9.95 10.78
CA LEU A 144 11.63 -10.94 9.75
C LEU A 144 10.76 -12.08 10.27
N VAL A 145 11.11 -12.66 11.42
CA VAL A 145 10.36 -13.76 12.05
C VAL A 145 8.95 -13.29 12.41
N SER A 146 8.80 -12.12 13.04
CA SER A 146 7.49 -11.53 13.35
C SER A 146 6.66 -11.26 12.10
N SER A 147 7.27 -10.83 11.00
CA SER A 147 6.55 -10.62 9.73
C SER A 147 6.05 -11.93 9.11
N ILE A 148 6.82 -13.02 9.26
CA ILE A 148 6.44 -14.34 8.75
C ILE A 148 5.36 -14.98 9.63
N LEU A 149 5.49 -14.91 10.95
CA LEU A 149 4.56 -15.50 11.92
C LEU A 149 3.32 -14.65 12.20
N GLY A 150 3.34 -13.38 11.79
CA GLY A 150 2.29 -12.39 12.05
C GLY A 150 0.88 -12.90 11.74
N PRO A 151 0.61 -13.45 10.54
CA PRO A 151 -0.73 -13.98 10.23
C PRO A 151 -1.16 -15.12 11.15
N GLY A 152 -0.25 -16.04 11.51
CA GLY A 152 -0.53 -17.12 12.47
C GLY A 152 -0.83 -16.59 13.87
N THR A 153 -0.08 -15.58 14.35
CA THR A 153 -0.33 -14.92 15.63
C THR A 153 -1.68 -14.23 15.65
N ILE A 154 -2.02 -13.48 14.60
CA ILE A 154 -3.32 -12.79 14.51
C ILE A 154 -4.47 -13.79 14.38
N PHE A 155 -4.28 -14.89 13.64
CA PHE A 155 -5.25 -15.98 13.56
C PHE A 155 -5.55 -16.55 14.96
N LEU A 156 -4.52 -16.91 15.73
CA LEU A 156 -4.67 -17.41 17.10
C LEU A 156 -5.29 -16.39 18.04
N MET A 157 -4.90 -15.11 17.91
CA MET A 157 -5.46 -14.01 18.69
C MET A 157 -6.97 -13.91 18.46
N VAL A 158 -7.43 -13.94 17.20
CA VAL A 158 -8.87 -13.87 16.89
C VAL A 158 -9.60 -15.12 17.43
N VAL A 159 -9.04 -16.32 17.26
CA VAL A 159 -9.63 -17.57 17.81
C VAL A 159 -9.79 -17.49 19.33
N GLY A 160 -8.73 -17.10 20.04
CA GLY A 160 -8.76 -16.94 21.49
C GLY A 160 -9.75 -15.86 21.92
N ALA A 161 -9.77 -14.73 21.23
CA ALA A 161 -10.66 -13.63 21.52
C ALA A 161 -12.15 -14.00 21.33
N ILE A 162 -12.51 -14.76 20.29
CA ILE A 162 -13.89 -15.27 20.13
C ILE A 162 -14.25 -16.22 21.26
N SER A 163 -13.38 -17.20 21.54
CA SER A 163 -13.64 -18.24 22.54
C SER A 163 -13.93 -17.61 23.91
N ILE A 164 -13.16 -16.59 24.29
CA ILE A 164 -13.34 -15.85 25.54
C ILE A 164 -14.58 -14.94 25.48
N SER A 165 -14.73 -14.14 24.43
CA SER A 165 -15.77 -13.11 24.35
C SER A 165 -17.18 -13.69 24.27
N PHE A 166 -17.34 -14.79 23.53
CA PHE A 166 -18.64 -15.46 23.34
C PHE A 166 -18.82 -16.70 24.21
N ASN A 167 -17.81 -17.06 25.01
CA ASN A 167 -17.81 -18.27 25.86
C ASN A 167 -18.10 -19.55 25.04
N ILE A 168 -17.50 -19.61 23.84
CA ILE A 168 -17.61 -20.73 22.90
C ILE A 168 -16.38 -21.62 23.07
N ASP A 169 -16.55 -22.93 22.92
CA ASP A 169 -15.44 -23.88 22.94
C ASP A 169 -14.39 -23.53 21.87
N THR A 170 -13.12 -23.67 22.24
CA THR A 170 -11.99 -23.28 21.39
C THR A 170 -11.99 -24.00 20.04
N MET A 171 -12.49 -25.24 19.95
CA MET A 171 -12.62 -25.95 18.67
C MET A 171 -13.60 -25.27 17.72
N TRP A 172 -14.75 -24.81 18.23
CA TRP A 172 -15.73 -24.09 17.42
C TRP A 172 -15.21 -22.72 17.00
N SER A 173 -14.52 -22.00 17.89
CA SER A 173 -13.87 -20.73 17.53
C SER A 173 -12.81 -20.92 16.44
N LEU A 174 -12.02 -22.00 16.51
CA LEU A 174 -11.04 -22.36 15.49
C LEU A 174 -11.71 -22.61 14.13
N LEU A 175 -12.82 -23.35 14.10
CA LEU A 175 -13.58 -23.62 12.88
C LEU A 175 -14.16 -22.33 12.27
N ILE A 176 -14.77 -21.47 13.09
CA ILE A 176 -15.38 -20.21 12.63
C ILE A 176 -14.35 -19.30 11.96
N VAL A 177 -13.13 -19.22 12.49
CA VAL A 177 -12.06 -18.36 11.92
C VAL A 177 -11.36 -19.04 10.74
N SER A 178 -11.12 -20.35 10.82
CA SER A 178 -10.39 -21.08 9.76
C SER A 178 -11.17 -21.16 8.45
N VAL A 179 -12.50 -21.35 8.48
CA VAL A 179 -13.32 -21.45 7.26
C VAL A 179 -13.13 -20.25 6.31
N PRO A 180 -13.38 -18.98 6.72
CA PRO A 180 -13.22 -17.84 5.82
C PRO A 180 -11.76 -17.62 5.40
N VAL A 181 -10.78 -17.92 6.26
CA VAL A 181 -9.34 -17.77 5.94
C VAL A 181 -8.91 -18.80 4.91
N VAL A 182 -9.27 -20.08 5.07
CA VAL A 182 -8.95 -21.14 4.12
C VAL A 182 -9.63 -20.90 2.77
N ILE A 183 -10.90 -20.48 2.77
CA ILE A 183 -11.59 -20.09 1.53
C ILE A 183 -10.85 -18.92 0.86
N PHE A 184 -10.43 -17.91 1.63
CA PHE A 184 -9.65 -16.80 1.08
C PHE A 184 -8.32 -17.27 0.46
N CYS A 185 -7.58 -18.16 1.13
CA CYS A 185 -6.36 -18.73 0.58
C CYS A 185 -6.61 -19.44 -0.77
N ILE A 186 -7.68 -20.23 -0.86
CA ILE A 186 -8.07 -20.91 -2.11
C ILE A 186 -8.40 -19.88 -3.20
N VAL A 187 -9.18 -18.86 -2.87
CA VAL A 187 -9.52 -17.76 -3.80
C VAL A 187 -8.25 -17.05 -4.28
N CYS A 188 -7.28 -16.79 -3.40
CA CYS A 188 -6.01 -16.16 -3.75
C CYS A 188 -5.15 -17.00 -4.71
N LEU A 189 -5.28 -18.32 -4.70
CA LEU A 189 -4.51 -19.21 -5.57
C LEU A 189 -5.19 -19.46 -6.93
N VAL A 190 -6.52 -19.36 -7.00
CA VAL A 190 -7.30 -19.77 -8.19
C VAL A 190 -7.94 -18.59 -8.93
N ALA A 191 -8.43 -17.57 -8.21
CA ALA A 191 -9.24 -16.51 -8.81
C ALA A 191 -8.39 -15.36 -9.37
N LYS A 192 -9.00 -14.53 -10.22
CA LYS A 192 -8.39 -13.29 -10.71
C LYS A 192 -8.25 -12.24 -9.59
N PRO A 193 -7.26 -11.32 -9.64
CA PRO A 193 -7.00 -10.34 -8.58
C PRO A 193 -8.23 -9.53 -8.14
N GLU A 194 -9.09 -9.12 -9.07
CA GLU A 194 -10.32 -8.38 -8.75
C GLU A 194 -11.26 -9.14 -7.80
N LYS A 195 -11.44 -10.45 -8.03
CA LYS A 195 -12.28 -11.31 -7.18
C LYS A 195 -11.61 -11.59 -5.84
N GLN A 196 -10.29 -11.72 -5.81
CA GLN A 196 -9.53 -11.85 -4.58
C GLN A 196 -9.69 -10.61 -3.70
N LEU A 197 -9.56 -9.42 -4.28
CA LEU A 197 -9.72 -8.14 -3.58
C LEU A 197 -11.15 -7.95 -3.06
N LEU A 198 -12.16 -8.30 -3.86
CA LEU A 198 -13.56 -8.27 -3.41
C LEU A 198 -13.78 -9.20 -2.20
N PHE A 199 -13.25 -10.42 -2.25
CA PHE A 199 -13.36 -11.35 -1.12
C PHE A 199 -12.60 -10.85 0.12
N ALA A 200 -11.42 -10.25 -0.07
CA ALA A 200 -10.65 -9.63 1.00
C ALA A 200 -11.42 -8.48 1.68
N GLN A 201 -12.14 -7.68 0.90
CA GLN A 201 -13.02 -6.63 1.44
C GLN A 201 -14.15 -7.21 2.28
N ILE A 202 -14.85 -8.23 1.77
CA ILE A 202 -15.99 -8.86 2.46
C ILE A 202 -15.52 -9.52 3.76
N VAL A 203 -14.50 -10.38 3.69
CA VAL A 203 -13.97 -11.08 4.88
C VAL A 203 -13.31 -10.11 5.85
N GLY A 204 -12.61 -9.09 5.34
CA GLY A 204 -12.05 -8.02 6.16
C GLY A 204 -13.12 -7.24 6.93
N ALA A 205 -14.26 -6.93 6.29
CA ALA A 205 -15.38 -6.27 6.95
C ALA A 205 -16.04 -7.16 8.01
N LEU A 206 -16.20 -8.46 7.72
CA LEU A 206 -16.70 -9.44 8.71
C LEU A 206 -15.77 -9.52 9.93
N PHE A 207 -14.45 -9.58 9.71
CA PHE A 207 -13.50 -9.57 10.81
C PHE A 207 -13.48 -8.23 11.56
N ALA A 208 -13.65 -7.10 10.90
CA ALA A 208 -13.74 -5.81 11.59
C ALA A 208 -14.99 -5.74 12.50
N MET A 209 -16.13 -6.28 12.06
CA MET A 209 -17.32 -6.39 12.91
C MET A 209 -17.07 -7.33 14.09
N LEU A 210 -16.40 -8.46 13.86
CA LEU A 210 -16.01 -9.38 14.91
C LEU A 210 -15.07 -8.71 15.93
N MET A 211 -14.11 -7.90 15.48
CA MET A 211 -13.19 -7.19 16.37
C MET A 211 -13.91 -6.19 17.29
N THR A 212 -15.03 -5.61 16.85
CA THR A 212 -15.88 -4.80 17.74
C THR A 212 -16.44 -5.62 18.89
N ALA A 213 -16.91 -6.84 18.62
CA ALA A 213 -17.39 -7.75 19.67
C ALA A 213 -16.27 -8.21 20.60
N VAL A 214 -15.09 -8.49 20.05
CA VAL A 214 -13.87 -8.79 20.82
C VAL A 214 -13.52 -7.64 21.76
N PHE A 215 -13.58 -6.39 21.30
CA PHE A 215 -13.27 -5.23 22.15
C PHE A 215 -14.19 -5.13 23.36
N VAL A 216 -15.49 -5.41 23.17
CA VAL A 216 -16.46 -5.49 24.27
C VAL A 216 -16.17 -6.68 25.19
N GLY A 217 -15.88 -7.86 24.63
CA GLY A 217 -15.53 -9.05 25.40
C GLY A 217 -14.28 -8.87 26.25
N THR A 218 -13.23 -8.28 25.69
CA THR A 218 -12.02 -7.87 26.42
C THR A 218 -12.33 -6.90 27.54
N SER A 219 -13.21 -5.92 27.32
CA SER A 219 -13.61 -4.96 28.37
C SER A 219 -14.31 -5.65 29.54
N LEU A 220 -15.20 -6.61 29.26
CA LEU A 220 -15.85 -7.44 30.28
C LEU A 220 -14.84 -8.36 30.99
N GLN A 221 -13.84 -8.85 30.27
CA GLN A 221 -12.80 -9.70 30.84
C GLN A 221 -11.90 -8.92 31.81
N ILE A 222 -11.51 -7.70 31.46
CA ILE A 222 -10.73 -6.82 32.36
C ILE A 222 -11.48 -6.58 33.68
N GLN A 223 -12.82 -6.49 33.63
CA GLN A 223 -13.63 -6.37 34.84
C GLN A 223 -13.67 -7.64 35.69
N LYS A 224 -13.60 -8.83 35.07
CA LYS A 224 -13.63 -10.13 35.77
C LYS A 224 -12.28 -10.54 36.33
N ASP A 225 -11.25 -10.48 35.50
CA ASP A 225 -9.90 -10.96 35.81
C ASP A 225 -9.05 -9.88 36.50
N GLY A 226 -9.52 -8.63 36.45
CA GLY A 226 -8.84 -7.48 37.02
C GLY A 226 -7.81 -6.86 36.08
N ILE A 227 -7.38 -5.65 36.45
CA ILE A 227 -6.44 -4.82 35.66
C ILE A 227 -5.03 -5.41 35.66
N LEU A 228 -4.67 -6.20 36.66
CA LEU A 228 -3.34 -6.82 36.83
C LEU A 228 -3.22 -8.21 36.19
N SER A 229 -4.26 -8.71 35.53
CA SER A 229 -4.16 -9.95 34.77
C SER A 229 -3.18 -9.76 33.59
N PRO A 230 -2.46 -10.82 33.16
CA PRO A 230 -1.46 -10.72 32.09
C PRO A 230 -2.03 -10.10 30.80
N HIS A 231 -3.26 -10.48 30.44
CA HIS A 231 -3.94 -10.00 29.25
C HIS A 231 -4.28 -8.50 29.33
N SER A 232 -4.84 -8.06 30.47
CA SER A 232 -5.15 -6.65 30.71
C SER A 232 -3.89 -5.78 30.68
N LEU A 233 -2.82 -6.23 31.35
CA LEU A 233 -1.55 -5.52 31.39
C LEU A 233 -0.93 -5.40 29.99
N PHE A 234 -0.95 -6.47 29.19
CA PHE A 234 -0.48 -6.42 27.82
C PHE A 234 -1.22 -5.35 27.00
N LEU A 235 -2.56 -5.34 27.05
CA LEU A 235 -3.36 -4.35 26.34
C LEU A 235 -3.04 -2.92 26.79
N PHE A 236 -2.98 -2.68 28.10
CA PHE A 236 -2.64 -1.36 28.64
C PHE A 236 -1.22 -0.93 28.27
N SER A 237 -0.26 -1.85 28.24
CA SER A 237 1.11 -1.56 27.78
C SER A 237 1.15 -1.17 26.30
N VAL A 238 0.40 -1.86 25.43
CA VAL A 238 0.32 -1.49 24.01
C VAL A 238 -0.31 -0.11 23.85
N ILE A 239 -1.46 0.14 24.49
CA ILE A 239 -2.13 1.45 24.43
C ILE A 239 -1.24 2.57 24.99
N ALA A 240 -0.58 2.32 26.13
CA ALA A 240 0.34 3.26 26.74
C ALA A 240 1.51 3.57 25.81
N SER A 241 2.08 2.57 25.12
CA SER A 241 3.19 2.79 24.17
C SER A 241 2.79 3.74 23.03
N PHE A 242 1.58 3.59 22.48
CA PHE A 242 1.09 4.47 21.42
C PHE A 242 0.74 5.87 21.93
N LEU A 243 0.15 5.97 23.13
CA LEU A 243 -0.12 7.25 23.77
C LEU A 243 1.16 8.01 24.09
N THR A 244 2.16 7.34 24.66
CA THR A 244 3.47 7.94 24.94
C THR A 244 4.13 8.41 23.66
N ALA A 245 4.12 7.58 22.60
CA ALA A 245 4.64 7.99 21.29
C ALA A 245 3.93 9.24 20.76
N ALA A 246 2.60 9.30 20.81
CA ALA A 246 1.85 10.47 20.36
C ALA A 246 2.13 11.72 21.19
N ILE A 247 2.23 11.61 22.53
CA ILE A 247 2.55 12.74 23.42
C ILE A 247 3.93 13.32 23.10
N LEU A 248 4.89 12.48 22.72
CA LEU A 248 6.23 12.91 22.29
C LEU A 248 6.24 13.59 20.91
N HIS A 249 5.15 13.52 20.15
CA HIS A 249 5.00 14.12 18.82
C HIS A 249 3.77 15.06 18.76
N PRO A 250 3.81 16.21 19.47
CA PRO A 250 2.63 17.06 19.68
C PRO A 250 2.01 17.63 18.39
N LEU A 251 2.81 17.88 17.35
CA LEU A 251 2.33 18.37 16.05
C LEU A 251 1.50 17.33 15.29
N GLU A 252 1.77 16.06 15.53
CA GLU A 252 1.14 14.92 14.87
C GLU A 252 0.21 14.15 15.81
N PHE A 253 -0.05 14.68 17.01
CA PHE A 253 -0.83 14.00 18.06
C PHE A 253 -2.20 13.53 17.55
N THR A 254 -2.83 14.29 16.65
CA THR A 254 -4.14 13.96 16.06
C THR A 254 -4.12 12.66 15.24
N CYS A 255 -2.95 12.18 14.82
CA CYS A 255 -2.81 10.89 14.13
C CYS A 255 -3.19 9.70 15.01
N ILE A 256 -3.29 9.86 16.34
CA ILE A 256 -3.76 8.80 17.25
C ILE A 256 -5.26 8.53 17.17
N ILE A 257 -6.06 9.55 16.79
CA ILE A 257 -7.53 9.48 16.73
C ILE A 257 -8.02 8.30 15.87
N PRO A 258 -7.51 8.08 14.65
CA PRO A 258 -7.89 6.93 13.84
C PRO A 258 -7.38 5.56 14.35
N GLY A 259 -6.69 5.50 15.51
CA GLY A 259 -6.15 4.26 16.07
C GLY A 259 -7.19 3.17 16.33
N ILE A 260 -8.43 3.53 16.67
CA ILE A 260 -9.52 2.55 16.82
C ILE A 260 -9.76 1.80 15.52
N LEU A 261 -9.77 2.49 14.37
CA LEU A 261 -9.92 1.86 13.06
C LEU A 261 -8.76 0.92 12.75
N TYR A 262 -7.55 1.29 13.18
CA TYR A 262 -6.38 0.45 13.03
C TYR A 262 -6.52 -0.88 13.80
N PHE A 263 -6.94 -0.83 15.07
CA PHE A 263 -7.17 -2.04 15.87
C PHE A 263 -8.29 -2.92 15.32
N LEU A 264 -9.39 -2.33 14.85
CA LEU A 264 -10.49 -3.07 14.21
C LEU A 264 -10.03 -3.75 12.91
N ALA A 265 -9.11 -3.14 12.18
CA ALA A 265 -8.61 -3.65 10.91
C ALA A 265 -7.47 -4.68 11.05
N ILE A 266 -7.00 -5.00 12.27
CA ILE A 266 -5.86 -5.90 12.48
C ILE A 266 -5.98 -7.23 11.71
N PRO A 267 -7.10 -7.99 11.77
CA PRO A 267 -7.20 -9.24 11.02
C PRO A 267 -7.13 -9.05 9.51
N CYS A 268 -7.66 -7.94 8.99
CA CYS A 268 -7.58 -7.63 7.57
C CYS A 268 -6.13 -7.30 7.16
N MET A 269 -5.44 -6.49 7.95
CA MET A 269 -4.15 -5.89 7.57
C MET A 269 -2.94 -6.75 7.93
N TYR A 270 -3.03 -7.55 8.99
CA TYR A 270 -1.93 -8.39 9.48
C TYR A 270 -2.13 -9.89 9.24
N MET A 271 -3.29 -10.31 8.70
CA MET A 271 -3.53 -11.70 8.30
C MET A 271 -3.94 -11.81 6.82
N LEU A 272 -5.03 -11.17 6.40
CA LEU A 272 -5.49 -11.28 4.99
C LEU A 272 -4.52 -10.62 4.01
N LEU A 273 -4.04 -9.42 4.31
CA LEU A 273 -3.16 -8.68 3.40
C LEU A 273 -1.81 -9.38 3.14
N PRO A 274 -1.08 -9.90 4.15
CA PRO A 274 0.13 -10.70 3.90
C PRO A 274 -0.15 -11.96 3.08
N ILE A 275 -1.27 -12.66 3.34
CA ILE A 275 -1.69 -13.83 2.54
C ILE A 275 -1.90 -13.43 1.08
N TYR A 276 -2.66 -12.36 0.82
CA TYR A 276 -2.89 -11.82 -0.52
C TYR A 276 -1.57 -11.45 -1.21
N SER A 277 -0.68 -10.79 -0.47
CA SER A 277 0.60 -10.33 -1.00
C SER A 277 1.48 -11.47 -1.48
N ILE A 278 1.62 -12.53 -0.67
CA ILE A 278 2.50 -13.66 -1.00
C ILE A 278 1.87 -14.55 -2.08
N CYS A 279 0.55 -14.72 -2.07
CA CYS A 279 -0.17 -15.47 -3.12
C CYS A 279 -0.15 -14.77 -4.49
N ASN A 280 0.14 -13.46 -4.56
CA ASN A 280 0.25 -12.71 -5.81
C ASN A 280 1.69 -12.23 -6.09
N LEU A 281 2.68 -12.93 -5.55
CA LEU A 281 4.10 -12.65 -5.75
C LEU A 281 4.53 -12.83 -7.22
N ASN A 282 3.79 -13.62 -8.00
CA ASN A 282 4.02 -13.80 -9.44
C ASN A 282 3.53 -12.61 -10.30
N THR A 283 2.75 -11.68 -9.72
CA THR A 283 2.26 -10.51 -10.41
C THR A 283 3.28 -9.39 -10.20
N VAL A 284 4.00 -8.99 -11.24
CA VAL A 284 5.03 -7.93 -11.14
C VAL A 284 4.60 -6.60 -11.76
N SER A 285 3.36 -6.49 -12.20
CA SER A 285 2.84 -5.25 -12.75
C SER A 285 2.60 -4.18 -11.67
N TRP A 286 2.85 -2.93 -12.04
CA TRP A 286 2.68 -1.77 -11.16
C TRP A 286 1.21 -1.33 -10.99
N GLY A 287 0.28 -1.89 -11.77
CA GLY A 287 -1.16 -1.66 -11.67
C GLY A 287 -1.68 -0.29 -12.12
N THR A 288 -0.83 0.74 -12.17
CA THR A 288 -1.19 2.11 -12.59
C THR A 288 -0.41 2.63 -13.79
N ARG A 289 0.65 1.93 -14.23
CA ARG A 289 1.63 2.45 -15.20
C ARG A 289 1.79 1.59 -16.47
N GLU A 290 1.22 0.39 -16.48
CA GLU A 290 1.51 -0.64 -17.48
C GLU A 290 0.27 -1.25 -18.13
N ASP A 291 -0.91 -0.66 -17.96
CA ASP A 291 -2.03 -1.08 -18.80
C ASP A 291 -1.62 -0.84 -20.25
N PRO A 292 -1.55 -1.88 -21.09
CA PRO A 292 -1.29 -1.68 -22.50
C PRO A 292 -2.39 -0.77 -23.01
N ARG A 293 -2.01 0.40 -23.56
CA ARG A 293 -2.92 1.20 -24.39
C ARG A 293 -3.62 0.22 -25.33
N PRO A 294 -4.96 0.25 -25.45
CA PRO A 294 -5.66 -0.60 -26.38
C PRO A 294 -4.93 -0.49 -27.71
N GLN A 295 -4.42 -1.59 -28.25
CA GLN A 295 -3.93 -1.59 -29.61
C GLN A 295 -5.09 -1.06 -30.45
N GLU A 296 -4.90 0.11 -31.07
CA GLU A 296 -5.83 0.64 -32.06
C GLU A 296 -5.98 -0.47 -33.12
N LYS A 297 -7.06 -1.25 -33.02
CA LYS A 297 -7.49 -2.06 -34.12
C LYS A 297 -7.84 -1.06 -35.21
N ASN A 298 -7.08 -1.12 -36.30
CA ASN A 298 -7.40 -0.42 -37.55
C ASN A 298 -8.79 -0.87 -38.03
N ASP A 299 -9.83 -0.23 -37.52
CA ASP A 299 -11.21 -0.38 -37.97
C ASP A 299 -11.42 0.44 -39.25
N LEU A 300 -10.67 0.08 -40.29
CA LEU A 300 -10.95 0.45 -41.68
C LEU A 300 -11.33 -0.81 -42.43
N ALA A 301 -12.56 -1.30 -42.18
CA ALA A 301 -13.42 -1.98 -43.15
C ALA A 301 -14.55 -2.75 -42.44
N LYS A 302 -15.67 -2.10 -42.14
CA LYS A 302 -16.98 -2.75 -42.17
C LYS A 302 -18.02 -1.82 -42.81
N PRO A 303 -18.79 -2.29 -43.81
CA PRO A 303 -19.75 -1.45 -44.50
C PRO A 303 -20.98 -1.19 -43.63
N HIS A 304 -21.47 0.05 -43.69
CA HIS A 304 -22.71 0.51 -43.05
C HIS A 304 -23.90 -0.38 -43.42
N HIS A 305 -24.51 -1.06 -42.44
CA HIS A 305 -25.87 -1.57 -42.57
C HIS A 305 -26.85 -0.52 -42.07
N LYS A 306 -27.76 -0.09 -42.96
CA LYS A 306 -28.88 0.82 -42.65
C LYS A 306 -29.84 0.16 -41.65
N GLY A 307 -30.02 0.77 -40.49
CA GLY A 307 -31.05 0.39 -39.54
C GLY A 307 -32.44 0.83 -40.02
N HIS A 308 -33.37 -0.11 -40.10
CA HIS A 308 -34.81 0.16 -40.22
C HIS A 308 -35.35 0.62 -38.86
N HIS A 309 -36.05 1.75 -38.87
CA HIS A 309 -36.82 2.26 -37.73
C HIS A 309 -38.14 1.49 -37.67
N VAL A 310 -38.46 0.90 -36.52
CA VAL A 310 -39.82 0.41 -36.20
C VAL A 310 -40.14 0.88 -34.78
N ASP A 311 -41.02 1.88 -34.70
CA ASP A 311 -41.76 2.22 -33.48
C ASP A 311 -42.84 1.17 -33.25
N LEU A 312 -43.07 0.75 -32.01
CA LEU A 312 -44.42 0.46 -31.51
C LEU A 312 -44.44 0.32 -29.97
N MET A 313 -45.29 1.13 -29.33
CA MET A 313 -45.87 0.83 -28.01
C MET A 313 -47.01 -0.18 -28.19
N ASN A 314 -47.08 -1.26 -27.40
CA ASN A 314 -48.21 -1.57 -26.49
C ASN A 314 -48.03 -2.93 -25.78
N ASP A 315 -48.74 -3.05 -24.65
CA ASP A 315 -48.90 -4.16 -23.70
C ASP A 315 -49.19 -5.55 -24.30
N ASP A 316 -48.65 -6.61 -23.69
CA ASP A 316 -49.42 -7.63 -22.92
C ASP A 316 -48.50 -8.74 -22.36
N ALA A 317 -49.00 -9.41 -21.32
CA ALA A 317 -48.35 -10.40 -20.47
C ALA A 317 -47.94 -11.72 -21.17
N ASP A 318 -46.81 -12.32 -20.77
CA ASP A 318 -46.75 -13.71 -20.28
C ASP A 318 -45.34 -14.12 -19.79
N ALA A 319 -45.34 -15.07 -18.85
CA ALA A 319 -44.29 -15.42 -17.90
C ALA A 319 -43.10 -16.24 -18.45
N ALA A 320 -41.92 -16.04 -17.86
CA ALA A 320 -41.04 -17.13 -17.41
C ALA A 320 -40.04 -16.60 -16.37
N VAL A 321 -40.09 -17.21 -15.18
CA VAL A 321 -39.28 -16.93 -14.00
C VAL A 321 -37.98 -17.73 -14.08
N ASP A 322 -36.84 -17.09 -13.84
CA ASP A 322 -35.70 -17.72 -13.17
C ASP A 322 -35.30 -16.82 -12.00
N GLY A 323 -35.51 -17.36 -10.80
CA GLY A 323 -35.49 -16.62 -9.55
C GLY A 323 -34.09 -16.38 -9.03
N ASP A 324 -33.85 -15.16 -8.59
CA ASP A 324 -32.79 -14.85 -7.63
C ASP A 324 -33.45 -14.36 -6.33
N TRP A 325 -33.04 -14.95 -5.21
CA TRP A 325 -33.60 -14.68 -3.89
C TRP A 325 -33.16 -13.29 -3.40
N SER A 326 -34.10 -12.35 -3.30
CA SER A 326 -33.89 -11.11 -2.56
C SER A 326 -34.74 -11.09 -1.29
N ILE A 327 -34.10 -11.20 -0.13
CA ILE A 327 -34.71 -10.88 1.17
C ILE A 327 -34.61 -9.37 1.37
N GLY A 328 -35.77 -8.72 1.49
CA GLY A 328 -35.89 -7.28 1.61
C GLY A 328 -35.60 -6.73 3.00
N CYS A 329 -35.15 -5.47 3.03
CA CYS A 329 -35.37 -4.54 4.12
C CYS A 329 -35.82 -3.19 3.53
N GLY A 330 -36.75 -2.55 4.23
CA GLY A 330 -37.76 -1.64 3.69
C GLY A 330 -37.30 -0.25 3.24
N SER A 331 -38.02 0.25 2.23
CA SER A 331 -38.49 1.63 1.97
C SER A 331 -37.71 2.90 2.37
N ALA A 332 -36.41 2.84 2.68
CA ALA A 332 -35.56 4.02 2.90
C ALA A 332 -34.31 4.07 1.99
N CYS A 333 -34.06 3.04 1.16
CA CYS A 333 -32.89 2.96 0.28
C CYS A 333 -33.21 3.11 -1.22
N ARG A 334 -34.30 3.79 -1.58
CA ARG A 334 -34.76 3.88 -2.98
C ARG A 334 -34.27 5.12 -3.74
N LEU A 335 -33.19 5.79 -3.30
CA LEU A 335 -32.67 6.97 -3.99
C LEU A 335 -31.18 6.95 -4.37
N LEU A 336 -30.40 5.89 -4.12
CA LEU A 336 -28.94 5.99 -4.33
C LEU A 336 -28.18 4.76 -4.87
N CYS A 337 -28.81 3.60 -5.13
CA CYS A 337 -28.05 2.38 -5.41
C CYS A 337 -28.51 1.55 -6.62
N CYS A 338 -28.96 2.17 -7.72
CA CYS A 338 -29.16 1.48 -8.99
C CYS A 338 -28.67 2.31 -10.18
N LEU A 339 -27.36 2.44 -10.36
CA LEU A 339 -26.76 2.76 -11.65
C LEU A 339 -25.69 1.71 -11.96
N LYS A 340 -25.99 0.82 -12.90
CA LYS A 340 -24.96 0.04 -13.59
C LYS A 340 -24.15 1.03 -14.45
N PRO A 341 -22.81 0.99 -14.42
CA PRO A 341 -21.97 1.96 -15.12
C PRO A 341 -22.14 1.95 -16.65
N ASP A 342 -22.57 0.84 -17.25
CA ASP A 342 -22.60 0.66 -18.70
C ASP A 342 -23.75 1.36 -19.46
N GLN A 343 -24.72 1.99 -18.77
CA GLN A 343 -25.82 2.69 -19.46
C GLN A 343 -25.82 4.22 -19.30
N LEU A 344 -24.82 4.80 -18.62
CA LEU A 344 -24.79 6.25 -18.40
C LEU A 344 -24.11 7.02 -19.54
N GLU A 345 -23.18 6.40 -20.27
CA GLU A 345 -22.46 7.06 -21.37
C GLU A 345 -23.32 7.30 -22.62
N SER A 346 -24.41 6.56 -22.80
CA SER A 346 -25.31 6.69 -23.94
C SER A 346 -26.63 7.40 -23.63
N SER A 347 -26.72 8.14 -22.52
CA SER A 347 -27.93 8.94 -22.24
C SER A 347 -27.91 10.23 -23.07
N PRO A 348 -28.94 10.53 -23.88
CA PRO A 348 -29.03 11.77 -24.66
C PRO A 348 -29.03 13.04 -23.79
N GLN A 349 -29.27 12.89 -22.47
CA GLN A 349 -29.19 13.98 -21.51
C GLN A 349 -27.74 14.38 -21.18
N ILE A 350 -26.81 13.43 -21.13
CA ILE A 350 -25.38 13.72 -20.88
C ILE A 350 -24.77 14.47 -22.07
N TRP A 351 -25.16 14.12 -23.30
CA TRP A 351 -24.72 14.87 -24.49
C TRP A 351 -25.19 16.32 -24.47
N ARG A 352 -26.47 16.57 -24.10
CA ARG A 352 -26.99 17.95 -23.92
C ARG A 352 -26.30 18.70 -22.79
N ILE A 353 -25.98 18.03 -21.68
CA ILE A 353 -25.24 18.64 -20.57
C ILE A 353 -23.84 19.05 -21.03
N ASN A 354 -23.14 18.18 -21.78
CA ASN A 354 -21.80 18.45 -22.27
C ASN A 354 -21.79 19.56 -23.34
N GLU A 355 -22.81 19.59 -24.20
CA GLU A 355 -23.02 20.68 -25.17
C GLU A 355 -23.30 22.02 -24.47
N LYS A 356 -24.15 22.03 -23.45
CA LYS A 356 -24.42 23.21 -22.62
C LYS A 356 -23.20 23.68 -21.83
N LEU A 357 -22.40 22.75 -21.31
CA LEU A 357 -21.14 23.07 -20.61
C LEU A 357 -20.13 23.71 -21.57
N ASN A 358 -20.01 23.19 -22.79
CA ASN A 358 -19.16 23.77 -23.83
C ASN A 358 -19.66 25.14 -24.30
N GLU A 359 -20.99 25.34 -24.35
CA GLU A 359 -21.61 26.63 -24.63
C GLU A 359 -21.30 27.66 -23.52
N ILE A 360 -21.33 27.23 -22.25
CA ILE A 360 -20.98 28.05 -21.08
C ILE A 360 -19.48 28.39 -21.08
N ASN A 361 -18.60 27.42 -21.32
CA ASN A 361 -17.15 27.68 -21.42
C ASN A 361 -16.82 28.69 -22.54
N LYS A 362 -17.45 28.55 -23.72
CA LYS A 362 -17.29 29.52 -24.82
C LYS A 362 -17.88 30.91 -24.54
N LYS A 363 -18.85 31.01 -23.61
CA LYS A 363 -19.38 32.30 -23.13
C LYS A 363 -18.47 32.90 -22.05
N LEU A 364 -17.91 32.07 -21.18
CA LEU A 364 -16.98 32.48 -20.13
C LEU A 364 -15.67 33.02 -20.72
N GLU A 365 -15.10 32.35 -21.73
CA GLU A 365 -13.91 32.83 -22.45
C GLU A 365 -14.17 34.15 -23.20
N ARG A 366 -15.40 34.36 -23.70
CA ARG A 366 -15.80 35.62 -24.34
C ARG A 366 -16.01 36.76 -23.34
N ILE A 367 -16.33 36.44 -22.09
CA ILE A 367 -16.45 37.42 -20.99
C ILE A 367 -15.06 37.76 -20.44
N GLU A 368 -14.16 36.78 -20.28
CA GLU A 368 -12.76 37.02 -19.90
C GLU A 368 -12.02 37.89 -20.93
N ARG A 369 -12.29 37.72 -22.23
CA ARG A 369 -11.70 38.55 -23.29
C ARG A 369 -12.24 39.99 -23.34
N LYS A 370 -13.30 40.33 -22.60
CA LYS A 370 -13.94 41.66 -22.61
C LYS A 370 -13.70 42.49 -21.35
N GLN A 371 -12.89 42.02 -20.40
CA GLN A 371 -12.51 42.84 -19.24
C GLN A 371 -11.30 43.73 -19.57
N PRO A 372 -11.40 45.06 -19.41
CA PRO A 372 -10.22 45.93 -19.47
C PRO A 372 -9.31 45.67 -18.26
N PRO A 373 -7.98 45.84 -18.39
CA PRO A 373 -7.04 45.53 -17.33
C PRO A 373 -7.10 46.63 -16.27
N GLY A 374 -7.88 46.42 -15.22
CA GLY A 374 -7.92 47.34 -14.09
C GLY A 374 -8.95 46.94 -13.03
N LEU A 375 -8.43 46.66 -11.83
CA LEU A 375 -9.14 46.56 -10.54
C LEU A 375 -9.94 45.28 -10.23
N ALA A 376 -9.27 44.33 -9.55
CA ALA A 376 -9.49 43.97 -8.13
C ALA A 376 -8.81 42.61 -7.83
N ARG A 377 -7.72 42.60 -7.04
CA ARG A 377 -7.64 42.15 -5.62
C ARG A 377 -8.01 40.67 -5.37
N ARG A 378 -7.36 39.88 -4.52
CA ARG A 378 -6.15 39.94 -3.69
C ARG A 378 -6.13 38.59 -2.92
N ALA A 379 -5.08 37.78 -3.05
CA ALA A 379 -4.68 36.75 -2.09
C ALA A 379 -3.21 36.38 -2.39
N SER A 380 -2.28 37.18 -1.85
CA SER A 380 -1.33 36.80 -0.79
C SER A 380 -0.02 36.23 -1.33
N ILE A 381 0.94 37.13 -1.50
CA ILE A 381 2.38 36.87 -1.58
C ILE A 381 3.00 37.24 -0.23
N ILE A 382 3.88 36.39 0.30
CA ILE A 382 4.96 36.73 1.24
C ILE A 382 6.23 36.08 0.67
N SER A 383 7.10 36.87 0.01
CA SER A 383 8.46 37.28 0.46
C SER A 383 9.54 36.41 -0.19
N ALA A 384 10.70 36.84 -0.69
CA ALA A 384 11.49 38.09 -0.78
C ALA A 384 12.31 37.97 -2.10
N GLY A 385 12.96 38.96 -2.70
CA GLY A 385 13.31 40.34 -2.41
C GLY A 385 14.27 40.81 -3.55
N GLY A 386 14.47 42.12 -3.68
CA GLY A 386 15.50 42.68 -4.59
C GLY A 386 15.00 43.83 -5.47
N LEU A 387 15.28 45.05 -5.03
CA LEU A 387 15.10 46.30 -5.77
C LEU A 387 16.06 46.39 -6.96
N VAL A 388 15.56 46.84 -8.13
CA VAL A 388 16.10 48.01 -8.87
C VAL A 388 14.93 48.66 -9.62
N MET A 389 14.78 49.97 -9.45
CA MET A 389 13.85 50.83 -10.17
C MET A 389 14.61 51.52 -11.29
N GLU A 390 14.09 51.48 -12.52
CA GLU A 390 14.43 52.49 -13.52
C GLU A 390 13.25 52.75 -14.47
N ASN A 391 13.21 54.00 -14.92
CA ASN A 391 12.02 54.73 -15.33
C ASN A 391 11.47 54.36 -16.71
N ALA A 392 10.18 54.63 -16.85
CA ALA A 392 9.39 54.59 -18.06
C ALA A 392 9.95 55.48 -19.18
N VAL A 393 9.87 54.97 -20.42
CA VAL A 393 9.65 55.77 -21.62
C VAL A 393 8.61 55.03 -22.46
N GLU A 394 7.42 55.61 -22.56
CA GLU A 394 6.41 55.25 -23.55
C GLU A 394 6.90 55.75 -24.93
N ILE A 395 6.99 54.84 -25.90
CA ILE A 395 7.04 55.19 -27.31
C ILE A 395 5.89 54.43 -27.97
N GLU A 396 4.80 55.16 -28.23
CA GLU A 396 3.81 54.76 -29.23
C GLU A 396 4.49 54.85 -30.60
N THR A 397 4.57 53.73 -31.31
CA THR A 397 4.76 53.74 -32.75
C THR A 397 3.73 52.80 -33.35
N GLU A 398 2.80 53.42 -34.09
CA GLU A 398 1.94 52.79 -35.08
C GLU A 398 2.83 52.03 -36.07
N ASP A 399 2.47 50.80 -36.41
CA ASP A 399 3.07 50.15 -37.57
C ASP A 399 1.98 49.58 -38.48
N GLN A 400 1.94 50.18 -39.67
CA GLN A 400 1.15 49.77 -40.81
C GLN A 400 1.83 48.56 -41.44
N GLY A 401 1.04 47.63 -41.97
CA GLY A 401 1.57 46.42 -42.58
C GLY A 401 2.40 46.70 -43.83
N GLU A 402 3.50 45.97 -43.97
CA GLU A 402 4.09 45.61 -45.25
C GLU A 402 4.52 44.14 -45.22
N ASP A 403 4.18 43.44 -46.30
CA ASP A 403 4.49 42.04 -46.60
C ASP A 403 5.96 41.84 -47.03
N ASP A 404 6.36 40.56 -46.99
CA ASP A 404 7.51 39.86 -47.63
C ASP A 404 8.85 39.69 -46.86
N PRO A 405 9.64 38.62 -47.14
CA PRO A 405 9.30 37.29 -47.66
C PRO A 405 9.91 36.13 -46.81
N GLU A 406 9.35 34.96 -47.05
CA GLU A 406 9.66 33.64 -46.49
C GLU A 406 11.15 33.25 -46.57
N LEU A 407 11.85 33.21 -45.41
CA LEU A 407 13.21 32.68 -45.32
C LEU A 407 13.18 31.14 -45.16
N GLN A 408 13.37 30.44 -46.28
CA GLN A 408 13.46 28.97 -46.32
C GLN A 408 14.74 28.47 -45.65
N LEU A 409 14.59 27.75 -44.54
CA LEU A 409 15.65 26.94 -43.92
C LEU A 409 15.92 25.67 -44.76
N PRO A 410 17.19 25.22 -44.89
CA PRO A 410 17.53 24.09 -45.74
C PRO A 410 17.04 22.77 -45.14
N LYS A 411 16.39 21.95 -45.98
CA LYS A 411 15.96 20.58 -45.66
C LYS A 411 17.17 19.70 -45.34
N ARG A 412 17.35 19.33 -44.07
CA ARG A 412 18.15 18.15 -43.69
C ARG A 412 17.21 16.97 -43.41
N SER A 413 17.43 15.89 -44.14
CA SER A 413 16.76 14.61 -44.01
C SER A 413 17.18 13.92 -42.71
N GLY A 414 16.33 14.02 -41.68
CA GLY A 414 16.43 13.27 -40.43
C GLY A 414 15.05 13.25 -39.78
N ILE A 415 14.52 12.04 -39.57
CA ILE A 415 13.37 11.63 -38.76
C ILE A 415 12.37 12.76 -38.41
N LYS A 416 11.20 12.77 -39.08
CA LYS A 416 10.05 13.64 -38.73
C LYS A 416 9.48 13.24 -37.37
N LEU A 417 10.08 13.71 -36.29
CA LEU A 417 9.40 13.82 -35.01
C LEU A 417 8.52 15.08 -35.08
N VAL A 418 7.30 14.95 -35.59
CA VAL A 418 6.28 16.02 -35.48
C VAL A 418 5.88 16.11 -34.01
N ARG A 419 6.72 16.77 -33.20
CA ARG A 419 6.38 17.14 -31.82
C ARG A 419 5.33 18.24 -31.91
N HIS A 420 4.08 17.90 -31.63
CA HIS A 420 3.05 18.88 -31.35
C HIS A 420 3.50 19.72 -30.14
N ARG A 421 4.01 20.94 -30.39
CA ARG A 421 4.54 21.88 -29.38
C ARG A 421 3.43 22.60 -28.61
N SER A 422 2.23 22.03 -28.55
CA SER A 422 1.04 22.65 -27.92
C SER A 422 1.25 22.95 -26.44
N TRP A 423 2.07 22.15 -25.75
CA TRP A 423 2.42 22.35 -24.33
C TRP A 423 3.28 23.60 -24.09
N LEU A 424 4.08 24.05 -25.07
CA LEU A 424 4.89 25.28 -24.95
C LEU A 424 4.02 26.54 -24.87
N HIS A 425 2.77 26.46 -25.35
CA HIS A 425 1.82 27.57 -25.29
C HIS A 425 0.95 27.57 -24.03
N ASP A 426 1.24 26.67 -23.07
CA ASP A 426 0.54 26.62 -21.79
C ASP A 426 0.65 27.97 -21.06
N LYS A 427 -0.45 28.38 -20.42
CA LYS A 427 -0.52 29.67 -19.69
C LYS A 427 0.61 29.81 -18.67
N ALA A 428 1.07 28.70 -18.07
CA ALA A 428 2.14 28.67 -17.09
C ALA A 428 3.54 28.99 -17.69
N LEU A 429 3.75 28.73 -18.99
CA LEU A 429 5.05 28.87 -19.66
C LEU A 429 5.15 30.13 -20.52
N ARG A 430 4.09 30.94 -20.62
CA ARG A 430 4.02 32.14 -21.49
C ARG A 430 5.09 33.20 -21.22
N ARG A 431 5.69 33.21 -20.02
CA ARG A 431 6.74 34.16 -19.63
C ARG A 431 8.12 33.51 -19.52
N ALA A 432 8.24 32.22 -19.82
CA ALA A 432 9.52 31.54 -19.82
C ALA A 432 10.29 31.92 -21.08
N GLU A 433 11.58 32.25 -20.93
CA GLU A 433 12.48 32.45 -22.06
C GLU A 433 12.62 31.12 -22.83
N GLN A 434 12.55 31.21 -24.15
CA GLN A 434 12.72 30.06 -25.02
C GLN A 434 14.16 30.05 -25.52
N GLU A 435 14.92 29.05 -25.09
CA GLU A 435 16.26 28.80 -25.58
C GLU A 435 16.27 27.51 -26.39
N VAL A 436 17.06 27.50 -27.47
CA VAL A 436 17.29 26.30 -28.27
C VAL A 436 18.54 25.65 -27.73
N ILE A 437 18.42 24.36 -27.40
CA ILE A 437 19.55 23.55 -26.95
C ILE A 437 20.64 23.55 -28.04
N ASP A 438 21.89 23.73 -27.64
CA ASP A 438 23.01 23.68 -28.57
C ASP A 438 23.11 22.31 -29.26
N SER A 439 23.70 22.27 -30.46
CA SER A 439 23.85 21.04 -31.21
C SER A 439 24.62 19.97 -30.44
N GLU A 440 25.67 20.32 -29.69
CA GLU A 440 26.42 19.35 -28.90
C GLU A 440 25.56 18.73 -27.78
N GLU A 441 24.78 19.55 -27.09
CA GLU A 441 23.88 19.10 -26.03
C GLU A 441 22.70 18.29 -26.60
N GLU A 442 22.17 18.66 -27.77
CA GLU A 442 21.14 17.88 -28.46
C GLU A 442 21.63 16.46 -28.77
N HIS A 443 22.85 16.33 -29.32
CA HIS A 443 23.45 15.01 -29.58
C HIS A 443 23.68 14.24 -28.28
N PHE A 444 24.18 14.89 -27.22
CA PHE A 444 24.33 14.27 -25.91
C PHE A 444 23.01 13.68 -25.41
N TRP A 445 21.91 14.44 -25.44
CA TRP A 445 20.61 13.95 -25.00
C TRP A 445 20.07 12.82 -25.90
N MET A 446 20.30 12.89 -27.21
CA MET A 446 19.92 11.81 -28.12
C MET A 446 20.67 10.51 -27.80
N ASP A 447 21.98 10.59 -27.56
CA ASP A 447 22.80 9.45 -27.16
C ASP A 447 22.36 8.88 -25.80
N VAL A 448 22.03 9.75 -24.83
CA VAL A 448 21.49 9.33 -23.53
C VAL A 448 20.14 8.63 -23.69
N ILE A 449 19.25 9.17 -24.53
CA ILE A 449 17.94 8.57 -24.78
C ILE A 449 18.09 7.20 -25.44
N GLU A 450 18.91 7.10 -26.49
CA GLU A 450 19.13 5.86 -27.22
C GLU A 450 19.77 4.79 -26.33
N LYS A 451 20.76 5.17 -25.52
CA LYS A 451 21.52 4.22 -24.71
C LYS A 451 20.80 3.80 -23.42
N TYR A 452 20.08 4.72 -22.77
CA TYR A 452 19.57 4.50 -21.41
C TYR A 452 18.04 4.65 -21.26
N LEU A 453 17.37 5.39 -22.14
CA LEU A 453 15.93 5.67 -22.00
C LEU A 453 15.07 4.95 -23.07
N SER A 454 15.68 4.16 -23.95
CA SER A 454 14.95 3.28 -24.86
C SER A 454 14.18 2.22 -24.06
N PRO A 455 12.88 1.97 -24.37
CA PRO A 455 12.14 0.89 -23.72
C PRO A 455 12.87 -0.44 -23.87
N ILE A 456 12.87 -1.24 -22.79
CA ILE A 456 13.46 -2.57 -22.82
C ILE A 456 12.69 -3.41 -23.84
N THR A 457 13.39 -3.93 -24.85
CA THR A 457 12.81 -4.89 -25.80
C THR A 457 12.63 -6.22 -25.08
N VAL A 458 11.37 -6.61 -24.87
CA VAL A 458 11.03 -7.87 -24.21
C VAL A 458 10.80 -8.93 -25.28
N ASP A 459 11.66 -9.95 -25.33
CA ASP A 459 11.40 -11.15 -26.14
C ASP A 459 10.20 -11.90 -25.54
N PRO A 460 9.14 -12.20 -26.33
CA PRO A 460 8.01 -12.98 -25.86
C PRO A 460 8.39 -14.31 -25.19
N LYS A 461 9.44 -14.98 -25.68
CA LYS A 461 9.93 -16.25 -25.08
C LYS A 461 10.51 -16.04 -23.68
N GLU A 462 11.26 -14.97 -23.51
CA GLU A 462 11.87 -14.61 -22.24
C GLU A 462 10.79 -14.18 -21.23
N GLN A 463 9.77 -13.46 -21.68
CA GLN A 463 8.63 -13.10 -20.85
C GLN A 463 7.87 -14.34 -20.33
N GLU A 464 7.70 -15.34 -21.18
CA GLU A 464 7.07 -16.61 -20.78
C GLU A 464 7.93 -17.38 -19.78
N ARG A 465 9.26 -17.44 -20.00
CA ARG A 465 10.22 -18.03 -19.07
C ARG A 465 10.15 -17.38 -17.69
N VAL A 466 10.23 -16.05 -17.64
CA VAL A 466 10.16 -15.26 -16.40
C VAL A 466 8.83 -15.48 -15.70
N ARG A 467 7.72 -15.47 -16.44
CA ARG A 467 6.38 -15.72 -15.88
C ARG A 467 6.29 -17.11 -15.23
N ALA A 468 6.78 -18.15 -15.90
CA ALA A 468 6.80 -19.50 -15.37
C ALA A 468 7.66 -19.60 -14.09
N ALA A 469 8.85 -18.99 -14.11
CA ALA A 469 9.76 -18.99 -12.98
C ALA A 469 9.21 -18.18 -11.77
N LEU A 470 8.49 -17.09 -12.01
CA LEU A 470 7.76 -16.34 -10.99
C LEU A 470 6.61 -17.16 -10.36
N PHE A 471 5.90 -17.95 -11.16
CA PHE A 471 4.89 -18.88 -10.64
C PHE A 471 5.50 -19.97 -9.76
N GLU A 472 6.64 -20.53 -10.17
CA GLU A 472 7.37 -21.52 -9.37
C GLU A 472 7.85 -20.91 -8.04
N LEU A 473 8.47 -19.72 -8.09
CA LEU A 473 8.91 -19.01 -6.90
C LEU A 473 7.73 -18.74 -5.96
N ARG A 474 6.61 -18.26 -6.48
CA ARG A 474 5.38 -18.07 -5.70
C ARG A 474 4.97 -19.36 -5.01
N ASN A 475 4.86 -20.48 -5.74
CA ASN A 475 4.41 -21.74 -5.15
C ASN A 475 5.33 -22.20 -4.02
N LYS A 476 6.65 -22.06 -4.20
CA LYS A 476 7.65 -22.39 -3.17
C LYS A 476 7.52 -21.50 -1.93
N VAL A 477 7.42 -20.19 -2.12
CA VAL A 477 7.30 -19.21 -1.03
C VAL A 477 5.98 -19.39 -0.29
N VAL A 478 4.87 -19.49 -1.02
CA VAL A 478 3.52 -19.73 -0.46
C VAL A 478 3.49 -21.02 0.38
N SER A 479 4.01 -22.13 -0.16
CA SER A 479 4.05 -23.40 0.55
C SER A 479 4.87 -23.29 1.84
N SER A 480 6.05 -22.68 1.78
CA SER A 480 6.92 -22.48 2.95
C SER A 480 6.27 -21.56 3.99
N PHE A 481 5.63 -20.48 3.54
CA PHE A 481 4.96 -19.51 4.39
C PHE A 481 3.80 -20.12 5.17
N PHE A 482 2.92 -20.85 4.49
CA PHE A 482 1.81 -21.54 5.14
C PHE A 482 2.29 -22.66 6.05
N MET A 483 3.30 -23.44 5.63
CA MET A 483 3.86 -24.50 6.47
C MET A 483 4.39 -23.94 7.80
N VAL A 484 5.19 -22.88 7.77
CA VAL A 484 5.73 -22.24 8.97
C VAL A 484 4.61 -21.72 9.88
N ASN A 485 3.62 -21.03 9.32
CA ASN A 485 2.48 -20.53 10.11
C ASN A 485 1.61 -21.66 10.69
N ILE A 486 1.35 -22.74 9.93
CA ILE A 486 0.58 -23.89 10.41
C ILE A 486 1.32 -24.59 11.55
N VAL A 487 2.62 -24.84 11.40
CA VAL A 487 3.45 -25.43 12.47
C VAL A 487 3.42 -24.55 13.71
N PHE A 488 3.59 -23.23 13.55
CA PHE A 488 3.50 -22.27 14.65
C PHE A 488 2.13 -22.33 15.35
N ILE A 489 1.03 -22.32 14.59
CA ILE A 489 -0.34 -22.44 15.12
C ILE A 489 -0.50 -23.74 15.93
N ILE A 490 -0.05 -24.87 15.38
CA ILE A 490 -0.14 -26.17 16.06
C ILE A 490 0.67 -26.16 17.36
N VAL A 491 1.90 -25.65 17.32
CA VAL A 491 2.76 -25.57 18.51
C VAL A 491 2.07 -24.74 19.61
N ILE A 492 1.54 -23.56 19.30
CA ILE A 492 0.85 -22.73 20.28
C ILE A 492 -0.43 -23.41 20.80
N LEU A 493 -1.23 -24.05 19.93
CA LEU A 493 -2.43 -24.77 20.36
C LEU A 493 -2.08 -25.95 21.30
N VAL A 494 -1.02 -26.70 21.00
CA VAL A 494 -0.55 -27.79 21.88
C VAL A 494 -0.08 -27.26 23.23
N LEU A 495 0.65 -26.14 23.24
CA LEU A 495 1.06 -25.47 24.48
C LEU A 495 -0.15 -25.01 25.30
N GLN A 496 -1.21 -24.50 24.65
CA GLN A 496 -2.45 -24.10 25.32
C GLN A 496 -3.22 -25.30 25.89
N LEU A 497 -3.25 -26.44 25.19
CA LEU A 497 -3.86 -27.67 25.68
C LEU A 497 -3.12 -28.25 26.89
N GLN A 498 -1.79 -28.07 26.94
CA GLN A 498 -0.94 -28.53 28.03
C GLN A 498 -0.68 -27.47 29.12
N LYS A 499 -1.50 -26.41 29.18
CA LYS A 499 -1.35 -25.31 30.16
C LYS A 499 -1.32 -25.77 31.63
N ASP A 500 -1.90 -26.93 31.93
CA ASP A 500 -1.86 -27.46 33.29
C ASP A 500 -0.48 -27.97 33.70
N CYS A 501 0.31 -28.44 32.73
CA CYS A 501 1.66 -28.98 32.94
C CYS A 501 2.76 -28.00 32.57
N LEU A 502 2.53 -27.16 31.56
CA LEU A 502 3.48 -26.16 31.09
C LEU A 502 2.88 -24.77 31.28
N HIS A 503 3.15 -24.16 32.44
CA HIS A 503 2.74 -22.80 32.77
C HIS A 503 3.82 -22.07 33.54
N ILE A 504 3.75 -20.74 33.51
CA ILE A 504 4.56 -19.87 34.36
C ILE A 504 3.60 -19.21 35.35
N GLU A 505 3.87 -19.32 36.64
CA GLU A 505 3.05 -18.64 37.65
C GLU A 505 3.16 -17.11 37.49
N TRP A 506 2.04 -16.44 37.28
CA TRP A 506 2.04 -14.99 37.09
C TRP A 506 2.30 -14.26 38.42
N PRO A 507 3.39 -13.49 38.57
CA PRO A 507 3.83 -13.03 39.89
C PRO A 507 2.99 -11.89 40.48
N ILE A 508 2.21 -11.17 39.66
CA ILE A 508 1.50 -9.93 40.06
C ILE A 508 -0.03 -10.13 40.02
N GLY A 509 -0.50 -11.33 39.69
CA GLY A 509 -1.92 -11.63 39.53
C GLY A 509 -2.71 -11.75 40.84
N PRO A 510 -4.04 -11.56 40.77
CA PRO A 510 -4.93 -11.91 41.87
C PRO A 510 -4.75 -13.38 42.28
N LYS A 511 -4.81 -13.63 43.58
CA LYS A 511 -4.68 -14.98 44.16
C LYS A 511 -6.05 -15.66 44.15
N TYR A 512 -6.13 -16.82 43.51
CA TYR A 512 -7.37 -17.60 43.45
C TYR A 512 -7.22 -18.91 44.23
N ASN A 513 -8.30 -19.37 44.85
CA ASN A 513 -8.35 -20.70 45.46
C ASN A 513 -8.63 -21.73 44.35
N HIS A 514 -7.58 -22.20 43.67
CA HIS A 514 -7.71 -23.24 42.65
C HIS A 514 -7.54 -24.63 43.25
N THR A 515 -8.31 -25.59 42.74
CA THR A 515 -8.05 -27.02 42.89
C THR A 515 -6.91 -27.42 41.96
N VAL A 516 -5.80 -27.85 42.54
CA VAL A 516 -4.60 -28.28 41.79
C VAL A 516 -4.86 -29.66 41.20
N ARG A 517 -4.69 -29.79 39.88
CA ARG A 517 -4.66 -31.09 39.20
C ARG A 517 -3.21 -31.51 38.96
N PRO A 518 -2.75 -32.65 39.49
CA PRO A 518 -1.42 -33.14 39.21
C PRO A 518 -1.30 -33.58 37.74
N CYS A 519 -0.15 -33.29 37.12
CA CYS A 519 0.18 -33.83 35.81
C CYS A 519 0.48 -35.32 35.95
N HIS A 520 -0.32 -36.15 35.27
CA HIS A 520 -0.27 -37.63 35.22
C HIS A 520 -1.09 -38.41 36.26
N GLY A 521 -2.16 -37.84 36.83
CA GLY A 521 -3.15 -38.63 37.58
C GLY A 521 -4.27 -39.17 36.68
N ASP A 522 -4.37 -40.50 36.51
CA ASP A 522 -5.52 -41.16 35.86
C ASP A 522 -6.82 -41.03 36.68
N THR A 523 -6.71 -40.64 37.95
CA THR A 523 -7.84 -40.33 38.83
C THR A 523 -8.03 -38.83 38.97
N LYS A 524 -9.29 -38.39 38.80
CA LYS A 524 -9.77 -37.03 39.08
C LYS A 524 -9.77 -36.75 40.60
N GLU A 525 -8.63 -36.86 41.28
CA GLU A 525 -8.54 -36.52 42.70
C GLU A 525 -8.13 -35.07 42.90
N VAL A 526 -8.95 -34.36 43.67
CA VAL A 526 -8.76 -32.96 44.06
C VAL A 526 -7.73 -32.93 45.19
N VAL A 527 -6.47 -32.60 44.87
CA VAL A 527 -5.41 -32.42 45.87
C VAL A 527 -5.54 -31.01 46.46
N GLY A 528 -6.52 -30.81 47.33
CA GLY A 528 -6.66 -29.63 48.20
C GLY A 528 -6.97 -28.29 47.52
N LYS A 529 -7.36 -27.31 48.35
CA LYS A 529 -7.45 -25.89 47.98
C LYS A 529 -6.09 -25.24 48.24
N ALA A 530 -5.35 -24.90 47.21
CA ALA A 530 -4.16 -24.07 47.33
C ALA A 530 -4.48 -22.65 46.86
N VAL A 531 -3.90 -21.65 47.52
CA VAL A 531 -3.93 -20.26 47.05
C VAL A 531 -2.91 -20.17 45.93
N VAL A 532 -3.36 -20.30 44.68
CA VAL A 532 -2.48 -20.28 43.50
C VAL A 532 -2.70 -18.97 42.76
N ARG A 533 -1.60 -18.37 42.30
CA ARG A 533 -1.66 -17.22 41.39
C ARG A 533 -2.18 -17.68 40.02
N GLU A 534 -2.77 -16.76 39.28
CA GLU A 534 -3.22 -17.02 37.91
C GLU A 534 -2.10 -17.72 37.12
N LYS A 535 -2.41 -18.87 36.49
CA LYS A 535 -1.46 -19.56 35.63
C LYS A 535 -1.26 -18.70 34.38
N GLY A 536 -0.09 -18.10 34.22
CA GLY A 536 0.28 -17.46 32.98
C GLY A 536 0.48 -18.54 31.91
N ILE A 537 -0.12 -18.33 30.75
CA ILE A 537 0.30 -19.03 29.53
C ILE A 537 1.80 -18.74 29.36
N VAL A 538 2.58 -19.76 28.99
CA VAL A 538 4.00 -19.60 28.64
C VAL A 538 4.12 -18.38 27.72
N LEU A 539 4.73 -17.31 28.22
CA LEU A 539 5.02 -16.11 27.45
C LEU A 539 5.87 -16.56 26.26
N ILE A 540 5.25 -16.68 25.10
CA ILE A 540 5.96 -16.60 23.83
C ILE A 540 5.45 -15.31 23.21
N LEU A 541 6.16 -14.23 23.55
CA LEU A 541 6.06 -12.88 22.99
C LEU A 541 6.12 -12.91 21.46
#